data_AF-A0A6V7QWB0-F1
#
_entry.id   AF-A0A6V7QWB0-F1
#
_cell.length_a   1.000
_cell.length_b   1.000
_cell.length_c   1.000
_cell.angle_alpha   90.00
_cell.angle_beta   90.00
_cell.angle_gamma   90.00
#
_symmetry.space_group_name_H-M   'P 1'
#
loop_
_entity.id
_entity.type
_entity.pdbx_description
1 polymer ?
#
loop_
_entity_poly.entity_id
_entity_poly.type
_entity_poly.pdbx_seq_one_letter_code
_entity_poly.pdbx_strand_id
1 'polypeptide(L)'
;MVSWNATGECEGDECRPRLVGFIDSKDVRVWNITLNQPAYWCLHLVRCDNSLIHNVSIYGDFNTPNNDGIDIEDSNNTVITNCHIDTGDDAICPKSSTGPVVNLTATNCWIRTKSSAIKLGSASYFDFRRFLFDDITIVDSHRGLGMQIRDGGNVSDVVSLTSE
;
A
#
# COMPACT_ATOMS: atom_id res chain seq x y z
N MET A 1 -4.94 -2.13 -14.00
CA MET A 1 -3.72 -2.97 -13.97
C MET A 1 -3.21 -3.15 -15.39
N VAL A 2 -1.98 -2.73 -15.66
CA VAL A 2 -1.46 -2.51 -17.02
C VAL A 2 -0.04 -3.09 -17.18
N SER A 3 0.81 -2.97 -16.15
CA SER A 3 2.11 -3.68 -16.08
C SER A 3 1.99 -5.21 -16.03
N TRP A 4 0.77 -5.76 -15.93
CA TRP A 4 0.47 -7.19 -15.89
C TRP A 4 -0.63 -7.55 -16.91
N ASN A 5 -0.84 -6.72 -17.94
CA ASN A 5 -1.78 -7.01 -19.02
C ASN A 5 -1.25 -8.14 -19.92
N ALA A 6 -2.13 -9.02 -20.35
CA ALA A 6 -1.84 -10.15 -21.26
C ALA A 6 -1.19 -9.73 -22.59
N THR A 7 -1.40 -8.49 -23.04
CA THR A 7 -0.83 -7.99 -24.31
C THR A 7 0.58 -7.40 -24.17
N GLY A 8 1.00 -7.04 -22.95
CA GLY A 8 2.27 -6.34 -22.72
C GLY A 8 2.35 -4.91 -23.27
N GLU A 9 1.26 -4.38 -23.84
CA GLU A 9 1.21 -2.99 -24.28
C GLU A 9 0.96 -2.06 -23.10
N CYS A 10 1.73 -0.98 -23.02
CA CYS A 10 1.67 0.04 -22.00
C CYS A 10 1.83 1.42 -22.65
N GLU A 11 1.18 2.46 -22.11
CA GLU A 11 1.38 3.85 -22.51
C GLU A 11 1.75 4.71 -21.29
N GLY A 12 2.72 5.62 -21.45
CA GLY A 12 3.12 6.57 -20.38
C GLY A 12 3.71 5.90 -19.13
N ASP A 13 3.30 6.39 -17.95
CA ASP A 13 3.79 5.89 -16.65
C ASP A 13 3.51 4.39 -16.43
N GLU A 14 2.53 3.85 -17.15
CA GLU A 14 2.11 2.44 -17.07
C GLU A 14 3.16 1.45 -17.58
N CYS A 15 4.21 1.94 -18.28
CA CYS A 15 5.33 1.13 -18.74
C CYS A 15 6.37 0.82 -17.68
N ARG A 16 6.28 1.44 -16.49
CA ARG A 16 7.18 1.11 -15.38
C ARG A 16 6.63 -0.11 -14.64
N PRO A 17 7.39 -1.22 -14.55
CA PRO A 17 6.89 -2.42 -13.91
C PRO A 17 6.73 -2.20 -12.40
N ARG A 18 5.66 -2.76 -11.84
CA ARG A 18 5.56 -2.98 -10.39
C ARG A 18 6.57 -4.04 -9.98
N LEU A 19 7.17 -3.92 -8.80
CA LEU A 19 8.26 -4.83 -8.41
C LEU A 19 7.75 -6.23 -8.04
N VAL A 20 6.70 -6.31 -7.21
CA VAL A 20 6.05 -7.56 -6.81
C VAL A 20 4.53 -7.37 -6.80
N GLY A 21 3.79 -8.32 -7.35
CA GLY A 21 2.33 -8.29 -7.38
C GLY A 21 1.70 -9.64 -7.10
N PHE A 22 0.60 -9.64 -6.36
CA PHE A 22 -0.28 -10.79 -6.17
C PHE A 22 -1.68 -10.40 -6.60
N ILE A 23 -2.30 -11.24 -7.44
CA ILE A 23 -3.61 -10.96 -8.04
C ILE A 23 -4.50 -12.16 -7.78
N ASP A 24 -5.74 -11.93 -7.34
CA ASP A 24 -6.76 -12.98 -7.13
C ASP A 24 -6.24 -14.17 -6.30
N SER A 25 -5.47 -13.85 -5.25
CA SER A 25 -4.73 -14.83 -4.46
C SER A 25 -5.26 -14.94 -3.04
N LYS A 26 -5.10 -16.11 -2.42
CA LYS A 26 -5.45 -16.35 -1.01
C LYS A 26 -4.22 -16.84 -0.24
N ASP A 27 -4.15 -16.49 1.04
CA ASP A 27 -3.10 -16.95 1.96
C ASP A 27 -1.69 -16.46 1.56
N VAL A 28 -1.59 -15.23 1.05
CA VAL A 28 -0.33 -14.62 0.60
C VAL A 28 0.58 -14.32 1.80
N ARG A 29 1.82 -14.80 1.77
CA ARG A 29 2.85 -14.54 2.79
C ARG A 29 4.08 -13.91 2.16
N VAL A 30 4.35 -12.66 2.49
CA VAL A 30 5.57 -11.94 2.10
C VAL A 30 6.36 -11.67 3.38
N TRP A 31 7.52 -12.32 3.52
CA TRP A 31 8.21 -12.33 4.80
C TRP A 31 9.73 -12.23 4.69
N ASN A 32 10.37 -11.56 5.64
CA ASN A 32 11.83 -11.58 5.83
C ASN A 32 12.64 -11.31 4.54
N ILE A 33 12.25 -10.27 3.80
CA ILE A 33 12.89 -9.87 2.55
C ILE A 33 13.09 -8.35 2.48
N THR A 34 14.00 -7.95 1.61
CA THR A 34 14.20 -6.54 1.23
C THR A 34 13.81 -6.35 -0.24
N LEU A 35 12.99 -5.34 -0.52
CA LEU A 35 12.59 -4.90 -1.84
C LEU A 35 13.29 -3.57 -2.13
N ASN A 36 14.06 -3.50 -3.21
CA ASN A 36 14.91 -2.34 -3.53
C ASN A 36 14.59 -1.78 -4.92
N GLN A 37 14.65 -0.45 -5.03
CA GLN A 37 14.60 0.30 -6.29
C GLN A 37 13.41 -0.08 -7.19
N PRO A 38 12.17 -0.08 -6.69
CA PRO A 38 10.99 -0.30 -7.51
C PRO A 38 10.86 0.84 -8.54
N ALA A 39 10.62 0.48 -9.81
CA ALA A 39 10.47 1.47 -10.89
C ALA A 39 9.10 2.18 -10.86
N TYR A 40 8.13 1.60 -10.15
CA TYR A 40 6.75 2.07 -9.94
C TYR A 40 6.31 1.63 -8.53
N TRP A 41 5.02 1.36 -8.32
CA TRP A 41 4.51 0.74 -7.08
C TRP A 41 5.27 -0.55 -6.75
N CYS A 42 5.68 -0.69 -5.49
CA CYS A 42 6.58 -1.75 -5.07
C CYS A 42 5.87 -3.09 -4.84
N LEU A 43 5.10 -3.21 -3.76
CA LEU A 43 4.36 -4.44 -3.40
C LEU A 43 2.86 -4.19 -3.58
N HIS A 44 2.24 -4.89 -4.53
CA HIS A 44 0.84 -4.67 -4.88
C HIS A 44 -0.02 -5.92 -4.65
N LEU A 45 -0.96 -5.85 -3.71
CA LEU A 45 -1.98 -6.86 -3.49
C LEU A 45 -3.27 -6.45 -4.20
N VAL A 46 -3.76 -7.28 -5.12
CA VAL A 46 -5.00 -7.00 -5.87
C VAL A 46 -5.99 -8.13 -5.69
N ARG A 47 -7.17 -7.82 -5.12
CA ARG A 47 -8.23 -8.80 -4.84
C ARG A 47 -7.73 -10.04 -4.08
N CYS A 48 -6.81 -9.82 -3.14
CA CYS A 48 -6.27 -10.87 -2.30
C CYS A 48 -7.07 -11.02 -1.00
N ASP A 49 -7.06 -12.22 -0.43
CA ASP A 49 -7.68 -12.51 0.87
C ASP A 49 -6.69 -13.23 1.79
N ASN A 50 -6.64 -12.81 3.07
CA ASN A 50 -5.76 -13.37 4.10
C ASN A 50 -4.26 -13.21 3.77
N SER A 51 -3.79 -11.96 3.75
CA SER A 51 -2.39 -11.63 3.44
C SER A 51 -1.60 -11.26 4.71
N LEU A 52 -0.37 -11.73 4.81
CA LEU A 52 0.60 -11.29 5.83
C LEU A 52 1.87 -10.76 5.17
N ILE A 53 2.22 -9.53 5.51
CA ILE A 53 3.46 -8.86 5.15
C ILE A 53 4.24 -8.64 6.44
N HIS A 54 5.34 -9.38 6.63
CA HIS A 54 6.03 -9.45 7.92
C HIS A 54 7.55 -9.31 7.78
N ASN A 55 8.17 -8.40 8.54
CA ASN A 55 9.61 -8.19 8.49
C ASN A 55 10.11 -7.89 7.07
N VAL A 56 9.44 -6.95 6.39
CA VAL A 56 9.79 -6.52 5.03
C VAL A 56 10.39 -5.13 5.08
N SER A 57 11.50 -4.95 4.36
CA SER A 57 12.10 -3.62 4.14
C SER A 57 11.90 -3.19 2.69
N ILE A 58 11.42 -1.96 2.46
CA ILE A 58 11.25 -1.37 1.14
C ILE A 58 12.11 -0.11 1.05
N TYR A 59 12.99 -0.05 0.04
CA TYR A 59 13.85 1.09 -0.24
C TYR A 59 13.66 1.61 -1.67
N GLY A 60 12.88 2.68 -1.75
CA GLY A 60 12.50 3.41 -2.94
C GLY A 60 13.38 4.62 -3.25
N ASP A 61 13.26 5.14 -4.47
CA ASP A 61 13.87 6.42 -4.84
C ASP A 61 12.91 7.58 -4.57
N PHE A 62 13.37 8.51 -3.74
CA PHE A 62 12.66 9.70 -3.30
C PHE A 62 12.33 10.68 -4.44
N ASN A 63 12.93 10.53 -5.61
CA ASN A 63 12.69 11.40 -6.75
C ASN A 63 11.93 10.69 -7.89
N THR A 64 11.57 9.42 -7.71
CA THR A 64 10.79 8.67 -8.68
C THR A 64 9.29 8.81 -8.38
N PRO A 65 8.47 9.26 -9.34
CA PRO A 65 7.02 9.38 -9.13
C PRO A 65 6.35 8.00 -9.01
N ASN A 66 5.21 7.90 -8.30
CA ASN A 66 4.47 6.64 -8.14
C ASN A 66 5.34 5.52 -7.56
N ASN A 67 6.24 5.89 -6.66
CA ASN A 67 7.10 4.97 -5.93
C ASN A 67 6.42 4.59 -4.62
N ASP A 68 5.21 4.05 -4.70
CA ASP A 68 4.41 3.61 -3.54
C ASP A 68 5.05 2.35 -2.92
N GLY A 69 4.89 2.18 -1.61
CA GLY A 69 5.43 1.05 -0.86
C GLY A 69 4.57 -0.20 -0.97
N ILE A 70 3.48 -0.23 -0.21
CA ILE A 70 2.55 -1.36 -0.14
C ILE A 70 1.16 -0.86 -0.55
N ASP A 71 0.70 -1.32 -1.70
CA ASP A 71 -0.64 -1.05 -2.21
C ASP A 71 -1.57 -2.24 -1.91
N ILE A 72 -2.72 -1.95 -1.29
CA ILE A 72 -3.75 -2.93 -0.95
C ILE A 72 -4.99 -2.57 -1.76
N GLU A 73 -5.11 -3.11 -2.97
CA GLU A 73 -6.21 -2.85 -3.89
C GLU A 73 -7.27 -3.96 -3.79
N ASP A 74 -8.51 -3.60 -3.41
CA ASP A 74 -9.66 -4.51 -3.31
C ASP A 74 -9.39 -5.78 -2.46
N SER A 75 -8.42 -5.73 -1.55
CA SER A 75 -7.89 -6.89 -0.83
C SER A 75 -8.30 -6.84 0.65
N ASN A 76 -8.66 -7.99 1.23
CA ASN A 76 -9.27 -8.07 2.56
C ASN A 76 -8.45 -8.95 3.51
N ASN A 77 -8.61 -8.70 4.81
CA ASN A 77 -7.92 -9.46 5.87
C ASN A 77 -6.40 -9.41 5.70
N THR A 78 -5.84 -8.21 5.65
CA THR A 78 -4.40 -7.98 5.43
C THR A 78 -3.73 -7.51 6.71
N VAL A 79 -2.61 -8.15 7.06
CA VAL A 79 -1.76 -7.78 8.19
C VAL A 79 -0.40 -7.36 7.68
N ILE A 80 0.05 -6.17 8.07
CA ILE A 80 1.39 -5.62 7.79
C ILE A 80 2.06 -5.44 9.15
N THR A 81 3.23 -6.01 9.38
CA THR A 81 3.89 -5.86 10.68
C THR A 81 5.41 -5.96 10.62
N ASN A 82 6.08 -5.23 11.51
CA ASN A 82 7.54 -5.19 11.61
C ASN A 82 8.20 -4.72 10.30
N CYS A 83 7.62 -3.75 9.61
CA CYS A 83 8.12 -3.32 8.30
C CYS A 83 8.87 -1.99 8.37
N HIS A 84 9.85 -1.82 7.48
CA HIS A 84 10.59 -0.58 7.29
C HIS A 84 10.36 -0.08 5.87
N ILE A 85 9.78 1.10 5.70
CA ILE A 85 9.31 1.58 4.39
C ILE A 85 9.89 2.97 4.13
N ASP A 86 10.71 3.06 3.09
CA ASP A 86 11.35 4.30 2.63
C ASP A 86 10.98 4.52 1.17
N THR A 87 10.12 5.50 0.86
CA THR A 87 9.48 5.60 -0.47
C THR A 87 9.38 7.02 -1.03
N GLY A 88 9.39 7.13 -2.36
CA GLY A 88 9.16 8.41 -3.05
C GLY A 88 7.70 8.84 -3.10
N ASP A 89 6.77 7.91 -2.91
CA ASP A 89 5.32 8.16 -2.85
C ASP A 89 4.70 7.44 -1.64
N ASP A 90 3.38 7.26 -1.60
CA ASP A 90 2.67 6.75 -0.41
C ASP A 90 3.21 5.40 0.10
N ALA A 91 3.42 5.27 1.41
CA ALA A 91 4.08 4.09 1.97
C ALA A 91 3.12 2.90 2.17
N ILE A 92 1.98 3.10 2.84
CA ILE A 92 0.89 2.11 2.94
C ILE A 92 -0.37 2.70 2.32
N CYS A 93 -0.86 2.10 1.24
CA CYS A 93 -1.81 2.72 0.33
C CYS A 93 -2.98 1.77 -0.02
N PRO A 94 -3.98 1.62 0.87
CA PRO A 94 -5.23 0.95 0.52
C PRO A 94 -6.00 1.71 -0.56
N LYS A 95 -6.45 0.97 -1.60
CA LYS A 95 -7.22 1.46 -2.74
C LYS A 95 -8.45 0.57 -2.97
N SER A 96 -9.56 1.18 -3.37
CA SER A 96 -10.79 0.46 -3.69
C SER A 96 -11.26 0.84 -5.09
N SER A 97 -11.13 -0.08 -6.04
CA SER A 97 -11.46 0.11 -7.45
C SER A 97 -12.68 -0.71 -7.85
N THR A 98 -12.69 -2.00 -7.49
CA THR A 98 -13.75 -2.95 -7.86
C THR A 98 -14.42 -3.62 -6.67
N GLY A 99 -13.88 -3.42 -5.47
CA GLY A 99 -14.45 -3.92 -4.23
C GLY A 99 -13.96 -3.14 -3.01
N PRO A 100 -14.56 -3.39 -1.84
CA PRO A 100 -14.15 -2.75 -0.60
C PRO A 100 -12.80 -3.28 -0.11
N VAL A 101 -12.12 -2.50 0.70
CA VAL A 101 -10.95 -2.92 1.49
C VAL A 101 -11.36 -2.97 2.95
N VAL A 102 -11.25 -4.16 3.54
CA VAL A 102 -11.81 -4.46 4.86
C VAL A 102 -10.79 -5.21 5.70
N ASN A 103 -10.71 -4.85 6.98
CA ASN A 103 -9.87 -5.53 7.96
C ASN A 103 -8.37 -5.48 7.57
N LEU A 104 -7.83 -4.26 7.54
CA LEU A 104 -6.42 -3.98 7.33
C LEU A 104 -5.79 -3.60 8.68
N THR A 105 -4.74 -4.30 9.08
CA THR A 105 -3.97 -3.99 10.28
C THR A 105 -2.52 -3.75 9.90
N ALA A 106 -1.96 -2.60 10.27
CA ALA A 106 -0.53 -2.34 10.19
C ALA A 106 0.02 -2.06 11.60
N THR A 107 1.11 -2.75 11.99
CA THR A 107 1.67 -2.62 13.34
C THR A 107 3.19 -2.62 13.39
N ASN A 108 3.79 -1.87 14.32
CA ASN A 108 5.24 -1.83 14.54
C ASN A 108 6.00 -1.59 13.22
N CYS A 109 5.65 -0.50 12.53
CA CYS A 109 6.27 -0.14 11.26
C CYS A 109 6.98 1.20 11.36
N TRP A 110 8.14 1.29 10.72
CA TRP A 110 8.88 2.54 10.56
C TRP A 110 8.72 3.04 9.13
N ILE A 111 8.32 4.31 8.96
CA ILE A 111 7.97 4.87 7.66
C ILE A 111 8.63 6.23 7.44
N ARG A 112 9.22 6.41 6.25
CA ARG A 112 9.62 7.71 5.70
C ARG A 112 9.21 7.82 4.23
N THR A 113 8.60 8.94 3.85
CA THR A 113 8.09 9.13 2.48
C THR A 113 7.96 10.59 2.04
N LYS A 114 8.16 10.89 0.75
CA LYS A 114 7.79 12.20 0.18
C LYS A 114 6.28 12.39 -0.11
N SER A 115 5.41 11.50 0.36
CA SER A 115 3.96 11.63 0.20
C SER A 115 3.27 11.38 1.54
N SER A 116 2.38 10.39 1.64
CA SER A 116 1.70 10.06 2.89
C SER A 116 2.20 8.73 3.45
N ALA A 117 2.52 8.68 4.75
CA ALA A 117 2.91 7.43 5.39
C ALA A 117 1.78 6.39 5.30
N ILE A 118 0.54 6.83 5.50
CA ILE A 118 -0.66 6.04 5.25
C ILE A 118 -1.61 6.87 4.39
N LYS A 119 -2.06 6.33 3.26
CA LYS A 119 -3.05 6.98 2.39
C LYS A 119 -4.21 6.04 2.05
N LEU A 120 -5.44 6.45 2.37
CA LEU A 120 -6.64 5.81 1.85
C LEU A 120 -7.01 6.47 0.52
N GLY A 121 -6.98 5.71 -0.58
CA GLY A 121 -7.23 6.17 -1.95
C GLY A 121 -5.96 6.23 -2.81
N SER A 122 -5.93 6.92 -3.94
CA SER A 122 -6.95 7.81 -4.49
C SER A 122 -8.17 7.10 -5.07
N ALA A 123 -7.99 5.86 -5.56
CA ALA A 123 -9.11 5.03 -6.01
C ALA A 123 -9.96 4.67 -4.80
N SER A 124 -11.16 5.19 -4.76
CA SER A 124 -12.01 5.26 -3.56
C SER A 124 -13.48 4.97 -3.90
N TYR A 125 -13.72 4.06 -4.84
CA TYR A 125 -15.05 3.74 -5.38
C TYR A 125 -15.90 2.92 -4.41
N PHE A 126 -15.28 2.22 -3.45
CA PHE A 126 -15.94 1.36 -2.48
C PHE A 126 -15.42 1.65 -1.07
N ASP A 127 -16.00 0.98 -0.08
CA ASP A 127 -15.75 1.31 1.31
C ASP A 127 -14.38 0.82 1.80
N PHE A 128 -13.73 1.66 2.61
CA PHE A 128 -12.63 1.31 3.48
C PHE A 128 -13.16 1.15 4.91
N ARG A 129 -13.04 -0.03 5.52
CA ARG A 129 -13.57 -0.24 6.88
C ARG A 129 -12.75 -1.17 7.75
N ARG A 130 -12.75 -0.88 9.05
CA ARG A 130 -12.05 -1.64 10.11
C ARG A 130 -10.55 -1.67 9.89
N PHE A 131 -9.93 -0.49 9.92
CA PHE A 131 -8.49 -0.35 9.79
C PHE A 131 -7.86 -0.04 11.14
N LEU A 132 -6.75 -0.71 11.44
CA LEU A 132 -5.93 -0.46 12.62
C LEU A 132 -4.51 -0.14 12.16
N PHE A 133 -4.04 1.05 12.50
CA PHE A 133 -2.65 1.45 12.36
C PHE A 133 -2.12 1.72 13.77
N ASP A 134 -1.30 0.85 14.31
CA ASP A 134 -0.82 0.92 15.70
C ASP A 134 0.69 0.80 15.76
N ASP A 135 1.34 1.58 16.62
CA ASP A 135 2.81 1.63 16.72
C ASP A 135 3.49 1.88 15.35
N ILE A 136 3.10 2.98 14.70
CA ILE A 136 3.69 3.43 13.45
C ILE A 136 4.59 4.64 13.73
N THR A 137 5.91 4.45 13.59
CA THR A 137 6.88 5.54 13.64
C THR A 137 6.95 6.21 12.27
N ILE A 138 6.60 7.50 12.20
CA ILE A 138 6.60 8.27 10.95
C ILE A 138 7.67 9.35 11.05
N VAL A 139 8.67 9.29 10.16
CA VAL A 139 9.81 10.21 10.13
C VAL A 139 9.85 10.91 8.78
N ASP A 140 10.19 12.21 8.77
CA ASP A 140 10.45 13.01 7.55
C ASP A 140 9.43 12.77 6.41
N SER A 141 8.15 12.75 6.75
CA SER A 141 7.07 12.48 5.80
C SER A 141 6.18 13.69 5.57
N HIS A 142 5.77 13.96 4.33
CA HIS A 142 4.93 15.13 4.03
C HIS A 142 3.56 15.06 4.72
N ARG A 143 3.00 13.85 4.89
CA ARG A 143 1.76 13.60 5.64
C ARG A 143 1.88 12.31 6.46
N GLY A 144 1.31 12.30 7.66
CA GLY A 144 1.15 11.09 8.45
C GLY A 144 0.03 10.20 7.88
N LEU A 145 -1.22 10.57 8.18
CA LEU A 145 -2.41 9.91 7.64
C LEU A 145 -3.12 10.84 6.64
N GLY A 146 -3.37 10.33 5.43
CA GLY A 146 -4.12 11.00 4.38
C GLY A 146 -5.36 10.19 3.98
N MET A 147 -6.47 10.88 3.74
CA MET A 147 -7.67 10.28 3.16
C MET A 147 -8.06 11.09 1.92
N GLN A 148 -8.06 10.44 0.77
CA GLN A 148 -8.47 11.04 -0.49
C GLN A 148 -9.64 10.25 -1.06
N ILE A 149 -10.82 10.58 -0.57
CA ILE A 149 -12.07 9.91 -0.90
C ILE A 149 -12.84 10.80 -1.87
N ARG A 150 -12.83 10.41 -3.15
CA ARG A 150 -13.35 11.22 -4.26
C ARG A 150 -14.32 10.48 -5.16
N ASP A 151 -14.41 9.16 -5.04
CA ASP A 151 -15.12 8.32 -6.03
C ASP A 151 -16.41 7.67 -5.48
N GLY A 152 -16.87 8.11 -4.31
CA GLY A 152 -18.19 7.74 -3.75
C GLY A 152 -18.17 6.65 -2.67
N GLY A 153 -17.03 6.01 -2.40
CA GLY A 153 -16.85 5.10 -1.27
C GLY A 153 -16.83 5.82 0.08
N ASN A 154 -17.05 5.07 1.16
CA ASN A 154 -17.01 5.61 2.53
C ASN A 154 -15.79 5.11 3.30
N VAL A 155 -15.44 5.83 4.37
CA VAL A 155 -14.43 5.41 5.34
C VAL A 155 -15.08 5.30 6.71
N SER A 156 -14.95 4.14 7.36
CA SER A 156 -15.44 3.93 8.72
C SER A 156 -14.52 3.04 9.55
N ASP A 157 -14.58 3.17 10.88
CA ASP A 157 -13.84 2.33 11.82
C ASP A 157 -12.32 2.31 11.57
N VAL A 158 -11.71 3.49 11.43
CA VAL A 158 -10.25 3.65 11.28
C VAL A 158 -9.66 4.15 12.59
N VAL A 159 -8.75 3.37 13.16
CA VAL A 159 -7.98 3.73 14.36
C VAL A 159 -6.52 3.90 13.98
N SER A 160 -5.92 5.02 14.36
CA SER A 160 -4.50 5.30 14.20
C SER A 160 -3.89 5.72 15.53
N LEU A 161 -2.94 4.94 16.02
CA LEU A 161 -2.17 5.16 17.23
C LEU A 161 -0.70 5.27 16.82
N THR A 162 -0.18 6.49 16.76
CA THR A 162 1.21 6.77 16.39
C THR A 162 2.10 6.78 17.63
N SER A 163 3.27 6.15 17.54
CA SER A 163 4.34 6.26 18.53
C SER A 163 5.26 7.44 18.19
N GLU A 164 5.89 8.03 19.22
CA GLU A 164 6.90 9.10 19.07
C GLU A 164 8.20 8.60 18.42
#